data_AF-A0A640VTR3-F1
#
_entry.id   AF-A0A640VTR3-F1
#
_cell.length_a   1.000
_cell.length_b   1.000
_cell.length_c   1.000
_cell.angle_alpha   90.00
_cell.angle_beta   90.00
_cell.angle_gamma   90.00
#
_symmetry.space_group_name_H-M   'P 1'
#
loop_
_entity.id
_entity.type
_entity.pdbx_description
1 polymer ?
#
loop_
_entity_poly.entity_id
_entity_poly.type
_entity_poly.pdbx_seq_one_letter_code
_entity_poly.pdbx_strand_id
1 'polypeptide(L)'
;MKPALLILPMLMLTACAEVLSERTSTVEVRGKTYPVKTQTLKAGERVYDVSRVNVRGRTERCLIDSPGDCQAAALEALRPRVEAR
;
A
#
# COMPACT_ATOMS: atom_id res chain seq x y z
N MET A 1 -8.02 -47.29 -23.66
CA MET A 1 -6.72 -47.54 -23.01
C MET A 1 -5.84 -46.31 -23.19
N LYS A 2 -5.34 -45.74 -22.07
CA LYS A 2 -4.30 -44.68 -21.90
C LYS A 2 -4.56 -43.27 -22.48
N PRO A 3 -3.99 -42.19 -21.89
CA PRO A 3 -3.45 -42.05 -20.53
C PRO A 3 -4.06 -40.87 -19.74
N ALA A 4 -3.97 -41.02 -18.42
CA ALA A 4 -4.30 -40.02 -17.43
C ALA A 4 -3.36 -38.81 -17.55
N LEU A 5 -3.95 -37.63 -17.75
CA LEU A 5 -3.27 -36.36 -17.57
C LEU A 5 -3.32 -36.03 -16.07
N LEU A 6 -2.24 -36.40 -15.37
CA LEU A 6 -1.97 -35.96 -14.00
C LEU A 6 -1.79 -34.44 -13.99
N ILE A 7 -2.88 -33.72 -13.72
CA ILE A 7 -2.84 -32.29 -13.42
C ILE A 7 -2.29 -32.18 -11.98
N LEU A 8 -0.99 -31.92 -11.86
CA LEU A 8 -0.39 -31.42 -10.63
C LEU A 8 -1.19 -30.18 -10.18
N PRO A 9 -1.80 -30.13 -8.99
CA PRO A 9 -2.21 -28.87 -8.41
C PRO A 9 -0.92 -28.19 -7.96
N MET A 10 -0.43 -27.28 -8.79
CA MET A 10 0.65 -26.38 -8.44
C MET A 10 0.15 -25.51 -7.27
N LEU A 11 0.61 -25.83 -6.06
CA LEU A 11 0.33 -25.02 -4.87
C LEU A 11 0.77 -23.58 -5.16
N MET A 12 -0.21 -22.70 -5.36
CA MET A 12 -0.02 -21.26 -5.31
C MET A 12 0.22 -20.87 -3.85
N LEU A 13 1.45 -21.06 -3.35
CA LEU A 13 1.95 -20.39 -2.16
C LEU A 13 2.24 -18.92 -2.50
N THR A 14 1.21 -18.18 -2.93
CA THR A 14 1.24 -16.74 -2.79
C THR A 14 1.07 -16.45 -1.30
N ALA A 15 2.16 -16.15 -0.61
CA ALA A 15 2.10 -15.55 0.73
C ALA A 15 1.54 -14.12 0.59
N CYS A 16 0.27 -14.02 0.19
CA CYS A 16 -0.47 -12.78 0.18
C CYS A 16 -0.68 -12.41 1.65
N ALA A 17 -0.19 -11.25 2.07
CA ALA A 17 -0.59 -10.70 3.35
C ALA A 17 -2.11 -10.48 3.31
N GLU A 18 -2.83 -11.06 4.27
CA GLU A 18 -4.28 -10.92 4.38
C GLU A 18 -4.61 -9.52 4.89
N VAL A 19 -5.51 -8.80 4.20
CA VAL A 19 -5.98 -7.50 4.68
C VAL A 19 -7.06 -7.75 5.73
N LEU A 20 -6.75 -7.48 6.99
CA LEU A 20 -7.69 -7.64 8.11
C LEU A 20 -8.66 -6.47 8.22
N SER A 21 -8.18 -5.26 7.92
CA SER A 21 -8.97 -4.04 8.00
C SER A 21 -8.42 -2.96 7.10
N GLU A 22 -9.29 -2.06 6.69
CA GLU A 22 -8.94 -0.89 5.88
C GLU A 22 -9.68 0.33 6.41
N ARG A 23 -8.94 1.42 6.64
CA ARG A 23 -9.50 2.71 7.02
C ARG A 23 -8.93 3.81 6.12
N THR A 24 -9.77 4.80 5.84
CA THR A 24 -9.36 6.01 5.12
C THR A 24 -9.42 7.19 6.06
N SER A 25 -8.35 7.96 6.07
CA SER A 25 -8.20 9.22 6.77
C SER A 25 -7.74 10.28 5.77
N THR A 26 -7.57 11.52 6.20
CA THR A 26 -7.15 12.62 5.32
C THR A 26 -5.97 13.37 5.91
N VAL A 27 -5.14 13.94 5.03
CA VAL A 27 -4.08 14.87 5.39
C VAL A 27 -4.22 16.13 4.55
N GLU A 28 -4.08 17.30 5.17
CA GLU A 28 -4.07 18.58 4.47
C GLU A 28 -2.64 19.01 4.17
N VAL A 29 -2.36 19.33 2.90
CA VAL A 29 -1.06 19.82 2.42
C VAL A 29 -1.30 20.95 1.43
N ARG A 30 -0.73 22.13 1.71
CA ARG A 30 -0.86 23.34 0.87
C ARG A 30 -2.32 23.70 0.56
N GLY A 31 -3.21 23.60 1.55
CA GLY A 31 -4.65 23.90 1.41
C GLY A 31 -5.43 22.86 0.59
N LYS A 32 -4.87 21.68 0.35
CA LYS A 32 -5.54 20.57 -0.33
C LYS A 32 -5.55 19.34 0.54
N THR A 33 -6.69 18.65 0.54
CA THR A 33 -6.90 17.43 1.32
C THR A 33 -6.62 16.21 0.46
N TYR A 34 -5.78 15.30 0.97
CA TYR A 34 -5.41 14.05 0.31
C TYR A 34 -5.82 12.84 1.15
N PRO A 35 -6.36 11.78 0.53
CA PRO A 35 -6.72 10.56 1.25
C PRO A 35 -5.47 9.78 1.65
N VAL A 36 -5.46 9.34 2.91
CA VAL A 36 -4.47 8.42 3.47
C VAL A 36 -5.18 7.11 3.78
N LYS A 37 -4.82 6.06 3.05
CA LYS A 37 -5.36 4.72 3.19
C LYS A 37 -4.45 3.92 4.11
N THR A 38 -4.99 3.44 5.23
CA THR A 38 -4.29 2.56 6.16
C THR A 38 -4.89 1.17 6.09
N GLN A 39 -4.05 0.17 5.90
CA GLN A 39 -4.43 -1.24 5.86
C GLN A 39 -3.73 -1.98 6.99
N THR A 40 -4.49 -2.72 7.78
CA THR A 40 -3.96 -3.68 8.74
C THR A 40 -3.78 -5.00 8.04
N LEU A 41 -2.54 -5.46 7.95
CA LEU A 41 -2.15 -6.66 7.22
C LEU A 41 -1.71 -7.75 8.18
N LYS A 42 -2.07 -9.00 7.89
CA LYS A 42 -1.55 -10.19 8.56
C LYS A 42 -0.63 -10.95 7.62
N ALA A 43 0.62 -11.14 8.02
CA ALA A 43 1.58 -11.97 7.30
C ALA A 43 2.15 -13.02 8.27
N GLY A 44 1.71 -14.26 8.13
CA GLY A 44 1.97 -15.32 9.11
C GLY A 44 1.30 -14.99 10.45
N GLU A 45 2.10 -15.00 11.52
CA GLU A 45 1.64 -14.64 12.88
C GLU A 45 1.73 -13.14 13.19
N ARG A 46 2.29 -12.34 12.28
CA ARG A 46 2.51 -10.90 12.50
C ARG A 46 1.36 -10.08 11.91
N VAL A 47 0.89 -9.11 12.68
CA VAL A 47 -0.05 -8.08 12.25
C VAL A 47 0.66 -6.75 12.25
N TYR A 48 0.55 -5.99 11.16
CA TYR A 48 1.16 -4.67 11.04
C TYR A 48 0.32 -3.75 10.16
N ASP A 49 0.42 -2.46 10.43
CA ASP A 49 -0.27 -1.44 9.66
C ASP A 49 0.62 -0.89 8.54
N VAL A 50 0.00 -0.60 7.40
CA VAL A 50 0.63 0.10 6.28
C VAL A 50 -0.26 1.27 5.88
N SER A 51 0.25 2.48 6.04
CA SER A 51 -0.42 3.69 5.58
C SER A 51 0.22 4.22 4.30
N ARG A 52 -0.63 4.69 3.38
CA ARG A 52 -0.22 5.24 2.09
C ARG A 52 -1.03 6.47 1.76
N VAL A 53 -0.37 7.53 1.32
CA VAL A 53 -1.03 8.71 0.77
C VAL A 53 -1.01 8.62 -0.75
N ASN A 54 -2.15 8.89 -1.39
CA ASN A 54 -2.22 8.98 -2.85
C ASN A 54 -2.40 10.43 -3.28
N VAL A 55 -1.41 10.96 -4.01
CA VAL A 55 -1.43 12.31 -4.55
C VAL A 55 -1.21 12.25 -6.05
N ARG A 56 -2.24 12.61 -6.83
CA ARG A 56 -2.18 12.67 -8.31
C ARG A 56 -1.69 11.36 -8.95
N GLY A 57 -2.12 10.21 -8.41
CA GLY A 57 -1.72 8.89 -8.91
C GLY A 57 -0.36 8.40 -8.40
N ARG A 58 0.37 9.21 -7.62
CA ARG A 58 1.57 8.77 -6.91
C ARG A 58 1.20 8.30 -5.51
N THR A 59 1.64 7.10 -5.16
CA THR A 59 1.39 6.50 -3.85
C THR A 59 2.69 6.48 -3.08
N GLU A 60 2.73 7.19 -1.95
CA GLU A 60 3.88 7.22 -1.04
C GLU A 60 3.47 6.59 0.30
N ARG A 61 4.38 5.84 0.92
CA ARG A 61 4.15 5.26 2.25
C ARG A 61 4.32 6.34 3.31
N CYS A 62 3.53 6.26 4.36
CA CYS A 62 3.72 7.09 5.55
C CYS A 62 3.30 6.36 6.83
N LEU A 63 3.57 6.97 7.98
CA LEU A 63 3.14 6.54 9.30
C LEU A 63 1.94 7.39 9.73
N ILE A 64 0.75 6.79 9.81
CA ILE A 64 -0.47 7.54 10.13
C ILE A 64 -0.45 8.18 11.53
N ASP A 65 0.23 7.54 12.49
CA ASP A 65 0.35 8.05 13.85
C ASP A 65 1.34 9.22 13.96
N SER A 66 2.03 9.56 12.86
CA SER A 66 2.90 10.73 12.72
C SER A 66 2.39 11.64 11.61
N PRO A 67 1.52 12.62 11.91
CA PRO A 67 0.93 13.51 10.91
C PRO A 67 1.96 14.21 10.01
N GLY A 68 3.13 14.56 10.57
CA GLY A 68 4.23 15.17 9.82
C GLY A 68 4.82 14.25 8.74
N ASP A 69 4.80 12.94 8.95
CA ASP A 69 5.31 11.95 8.00
C ASP A 69 4.40 11.84 6.77
N CYS A 70 3.08 11.75 6.97
CA CYS A 70 2.14 11.74 5.85
C CYS A 70 2.10 13.07 5.08
N GLN A 71 2.34 14.21 5.75
CA GLN A 71 2.52 15.49 5.06
C GLN A 71 3.79 15.51 4.21
N ALA A 72 4.92 15.02 4.74
CA ALA A 72 6.18 14.93 4.00
C ALA A 72 6.06 13.99 2.79
N ALA A 73 5.44 12.82 2.96
CA ALA A 73 5.16 11.88 1.87
C ALA A 73 4.28 12.50 0.78
N ALA A 74 3.25 13.25 1.15
CA ALA A 74 2.40 13.96 0.20
C ALA A 74 3.16 15.09 -0.53
N LEU A 75 4.06 15.81 0.15
CA LEU A 75 4.94 16.80 -0.48
C LEU A 75 5.91 16.15 -1.46
N GLU A 76 6.47 14.99 -1.13
CA GLU A 76 7.35 14.22 -2.01
C GLU A 76 6.60 13.71 -3.25
N ALA A 77 5.37 13.24 -3.07
CA ALA A 77 4.49 12.88 -4.17
C ALA A 77 4.19 14.07 -5.11
N LEU A 78 4.14 15.30 -4.57
CA LEU A 78 3.93 16.52 -5.35
C LEU A 78 5.19 17.03 -6.07
N ARG A 79 6.39 16.55 -5.72
CA ARG A 79 7.62 16.98 -6.38
C ARG A 79 7.61 16.52 -7.85
N PRO A 80 8.00 17.39 -8.79
CA PRO A 80 8.17 16.97 -10.18
C PRO A 80 9.26 15.90 -10.26
N ARG A 81 9.05 14.85 -11.07
CA ARG A 81 10.12 13.90 -11.38
C ARG A 81 11.19 14.67 -12.15
N VAL A 82 12.37 14.79 -11.55
CA VAL A 82 13.56 15.15 -12.31
C VAL A 82 13.97 13.87 -13.05
N GLU A 83 13.47 13.71 -14.27
CA GLU A 83 13.99 12.68 -15.17
C GLU A 83 15.42 13.09 -15.52
N ALA A 84 16.40 12.40 -14.94
CA ALA A 84 17.79 12.52 -15.36
C ALA A 84 17.85 12.10 -16.84
N ARG A 85 18.13 13.08 -17.71
CA ARG A 85 18.40 12.87 -19.13
C ARG A 85 19.79 12.29 -19.34
#